data_AF-A0A4Z0BCD7-F1
#
_entry.id   AF-A0A4Z0BCD7-F1
#
_cell.length_a   1.000
_cell.length_b   1.000
_cell.length_c   1.000
_cell.angle_alpha   90.00
_cell.angle_beta   90.00
_cell.angle_gamma   90.00
#
_symmetry.space_group_name_H-M   'P 1'
#
loop_
_entity.id
_entity.type
_entity.pdbx_description
1 polymer ?
#
loop_
_entity_poly.entity_id
_entity_poly.type
_entity_poly.pdbx_seq_one_letter_code
_entity_poly.pdbx_strand_id
1 'polypeptide(L)' 'MDEADLAFDAEQRNLSQALAAQRLRGNTLKAIGSCHNCGNEDGIEGRLFCDADCAADWEYEDALRRRLGLAAPAYHH' A
#
# COMPACT_ATOMS: atom_id res chain seq x y z
N MET A 1 12.08 2.41 -37.16
CA MET A 1 11.55 1.89 -35.89
C MET A 1 12.42 0.70 -35.61
N ASP A 2 13.53 1.00 -34.96
CA ASP A 2 14.58 0.03 -34.70
C ASP A 2 14.44 -0.47 -33.26
N GLU A 3 15.24 -1.46 -32.88
CA GLU A 3 15.17 -2.08 -31.54
C GLU A 3 15.29 -1.06 -30.41
N ALA A 4 16.11 -0.02 -30.62
CA ALA A 4 16.29 1.07 -29.67
C ALA A 4 15.00 1.91 -29.48
N ASP A 5 14.26 2.17 -30.56
CA ASP A 5 13.00 2.93 -30.49
C ASP A 5 11.95 2.13 -29.70
N LEU A 6 11.88 0.82 -29.94
CA LEU A 6 10.94 -0.09 -29.25
C LEU A 6 11.24 -0.22 -27.75
N ALA A 7 12.52 -0.32 -27.40
CA ALA A 7 12.97 -0.40 -26.01
C ALA A 7 12.64 0.88 -25.25
N PHE A 8 12.91 2.05 -25.84
CA PHE A 8 12.61 3.35 -25.25
C PHE A 8 11.10 3.52 -25.02
N ASP A 9 10.28 3.21 -26.03
CA ASP A 9 8.84 3.29 -25.91
C ASP A 9 8.30 2.33 -24.84
N ALA A 10 8.88 1.14 -24.68
CA ALA A 10 8.52 0.19 -23.64
C ALA A 10 8.86 0.72 -22.24
N GLU A 11 10.05 1.31 -22.07
CA GLU A 11 10.47 1.91 -20.80
C GLU A 11 9.57 3.11 -20.43
N GLN A 12 9.28 3.99 -21.37
CA GLN A 12 8.39 5.13 -21.15
C GLN A 12 6.97 4.69 -20.77
N ARG A 13 6.45 3.62 -21.41
CA ARG A 13 5.16 3.02 -21.03
C ARG A 13 5.22 2.43 -19.62
N ASN A 14 6.25 1.67 -19.29
CA ASN A 14 6.40 1.07 -17.95
C ASN A 14 6.50 2.15 -16.85
N LEU A 15 7.30 3.19 -17.08
CA LEU A 15 7.44 4.31 -16.15
C LEU A 15 6.11 5.03 -15.93
N SER A 16 5.41 5.37 -17.01
CA SER A 16 4.11 6.07 -16.91
C SER A 16 3.04 5.24 -16.19
N GLN A 17 2.99 3.92 -16.42
CA GLN A 17 2.10 3.01 -15.71
C GLN A 17 2.46 2.91 -14.22
N ALA A 18 3.74 2.80 -13.87
CA ALA A 18 4.19 2.75 -12.49
C ALA A 18 3.82 4.01 -11.70
N LEU A 19 4.02 5.19 -12.32
CA LEU A 19 3.64 6.47 -11.72
C LEU A 19 2.12 6.62 -11.56
N ALA A 20 1.34 6.20 -12.56
CA ALA A 20 -0.12 6.20 -12.47
C ALA A 20 -0.61 5.27 -11.35
N ALA A 21 -0.06 4.07 -11.25
CA ALA A 21 -0.36 3.12 -10.20
C ALA A 21 0.00 3.67 -8.80
N GLN A 22 1.11 4.41 -8.67
CA GLN A 22 1.49 5.05 -7.42
C GLN A 22 0.50 6.14 -6.99
N ARG A 23 -0.01 6.95 -7.93
CA ARG A 23 -1.02 8.00 -7.64
C ARG A 23 -2.35 7.41 -7.17
N LEU A 24 -2.73 6.24 -7.67
CA LEU A 24 -3.94 5.53 -7.25
C LEU A 24 -3.83 4.88 -5.87
N ARG A 25 -2.64 4.84 -5.25
CA ARG A 25 -2.45 4.39 -3.85
C ARG A 25 -2.98 5.38 -2.81
N GLY A 26 -3.85 6.33 -3.22
CA GLY A 26 -4.32 7.48 -2.44
C GLY A 26 -5.19 7.17 -1.22
N ASN A 27 -5.32 5.92 -0.80
CA ASN A 27 -5.90 5.61 0.50
C ASN A 27 -4.82 5.68 1.57
N THR A 28 -4.51 6.90 2.00
CA THR A 28 -3.67 7.12 3.18
C THR A 28 -4.37 6.52 4.40
N LEU A 29 -3.71 5.59 5.09
CA LEU A 29 -4.21 5.07 6.37
C LEU A 29 -4.42 6.23 7.34
N LYS A 30 -5.54 6.20 8.06
CA LYS A 30 -5.84 7.17 9.11
C LYS A 30 -5.73 6.46 10.45
N ALA A 31 -5.16 7.14 11.45
CA ALA A 31 -5.15 6.62 12.80
C ALA A 31 -6.59 6.41 13.29
N ILE A 32 -6.89 5.18 13.73
CA ILE A 32 -8.23 4.75 14.19
C ILE A 32 -8.34 4.64 15.70
N GLY A 33 -7.28 4.95 16.45
CA GLY A 33 -7.21 4.75 17.90
C GLY A 33 -6.81 3.34 18.32
N SER A 34 -6.47 2.45 17.37
CA SER A 34 -5.94 1.10 17.58
C SER A 34 -4.93 0.75 16.48
N CYS A 35 -4.05 -0.20 16.77
CA CYS A 35 -3.08 -0.70 15.81
C CYS A 35 -3.80 -1.42 14.66
N HIS A 36 -3.51 -1.05 13.41
CA HIS A 36 -4.15 -1.65 12.24
C HIS A 36 -3.82 -3.15 12.04
N ASN A 37 -2.74 -3.65 12.63
CA ASN A 37 -2.34 -5.05 12.54
C ASN A 37 -2.92 -5.89 13.69
N CYS A 38 -2.58 -5.54 14.93
CA CYS A 38 -2.89 -6.36 16.11
C CYS A 38 -4.09 -5.86 16.94
N GLY A 39 -4.63 -4.67 16.64
CA GLY A 39 -5.73 -4.08 17.38
C GLY A 39 -5.37 -3.46 18.74
N ASN A 40 -4.10 -3.43 19.13
CA ASN A 40 -3.69 -2.84 20.40
C ASN A 40 -4.00 -1.33 20.46
N GLU A 41 -4.60 -0.88 21.56
CA GLU A 41 -4.97 0.52 21.83
C GLU A 41 -3.91 1.23 22.68
N ASP A 42 -3.10 0.47 23.44
CA ASP A 42 -2.16 1.03 24.41
C ASP A 42 -1.05 1.84 23.74
N GLY A 43 -1.02 3.14 24.07
CA GLY A 43 -0.01 4.08 23.57
C GLY A 43 -0.13 4.41 22.08
N ILE A 44 -1.19 3.99 21.39
CA ILE A 44 -1.33 4.13 19.93
C ILE A 44 -1.79 5.53 19.48
N GLU A 45 -1.89 6.48 20.40
CA GLU A 45 -2.47 7.81 20.15
C GLU A 45 -1.80 8.51 18.96
N GLY A 46 -2.58 8.75 17.89
CA GLY A 46 -2.09 9.34 16.64
C GLY A 46 -1.20 8.45 15.77
N ARG A 47 -0.90 7.21 16.20
CA ARG A 47 -0.11 6.22 15.46
C ARG A 47 -1.00 5.26 14.69
N LEU A 48 -0.42 4.66 13.64
CA LEU A 48 -1.06 3.61 12.83
C LEU A 48 -0.75 2.21 13.38
N PHE A 49 0.47 2.03 13.92
CA PHE A 49 1.01 0.75 14.37
C PHE A 49 1.76 0.91 15.69
N CYS A 50 1.79 -0.14 16.51
CA CYS A 50 2.52 -0.12 17.78
C CYS A 50 4.04 -0.09 17.57
N ASP A 51 4.51 -0.78 16.54
CA ASP A 51 5.92 -0.95 16.19
C ASP A 51 6.10 -1.20 14.68
N ALA A 52 7.37 -1.37 14.28
CA ALA A 52 7.77 -1.63 12.90
C ALA A 52 7.32 -3.01 12.40
N ASP A 53 7.25 -4.00 13.29
CA ASP A 53 6.85 -5.37 12.93
C ASP A 53 5.37 -5.37 12.52
N CYS A 54 4.50 -4.72 13.30
CA CYS A 54 3.09 -4.55 12.94
C CYS A 54 2.88 -3.74 11.65
N ALA A 55 3.73 -2.76 11.38
CA ALA A 55 3.66 -2.02 10.11
C ALA A 55 4.04 -2.93 8.92
N ALA A 56 5.13 -3.70 9.04
CA ALA A 56 5.61 -4.59 7.99
C ALA A 56 4.64 -5.73 7.68
N ASP A 57 4.08 -6.36 8.72
CA ASP A 57 3.09 -7.42 8.56
C ASP A 57 1.83 -6.91 7.86
N TRP A 58 1.33 -5.75 8.29
CA TRP A 58 0.16 -5.13 7.67
C TRP A 58 0.41 -4.75 6.20
N GLU A 59 1.58 -4.19 5.87
CA GLU A 59 1.95 -3.87 4.49
C GLU A 59 2.04 -5.11 3.61
N TYR A 60 2.57 -6.21 4.14
CA TYR A 60 2.62 -7.49 3.43
C TYR A 60 1.21 -8.03 3.15
N GLU A 61 0.34 -8.03 4.15
CA GLU A 61 -1.04 -8.48 3.98
C GLU A 61 -1.83 -7.59 3.01
N ASP A 62 -1.69 -6.27 3.09
CA ASP A 62 -2.34 -5.32 2.18
C ASP A 62 -1.84 -5.52 0.74
N ALA A 63 -0.53 -5.73 0.54
CA ALA A 63 0.03 -6.06 -0.77
C ALA A 63 -0.53 -7.39 -1.30
N LEU A 64 -0.68 -8.41 -0.46
CA LEU A 64 -1.26 -9.70 -0.84
C LEU A 64 -2.75 -9.56 -1.19
N ARG A 65 -3.54 -8.86 -0.37
CA ARG A 65 -4.96 -8.58 -0.62
C ARG A 65 -5.15 -7.88 -1.96
N ARG A 66 -4.35 -6.85 -2.26
CA ARG A 66 -4.38 -6.14 -3.55
C ARG A 66 -4.05 -7.04 -4.73
N ARG A 67 -3.03 -7.91 -4.60
CA ARG A 67 -2.69 -8.89 -5.65
C ARG A 67 -3.82 -9.90 -5.89
N LEU A 68 -4.58 -10.24 -4.85
CA LEU A 68 -5.72 -11.15 -4.92
C LEU A 68 -7.04 -10.44 -5.29
N GLY A 69 -7.06 -9.12 -5.42
CA GLY A 69 -8.28 -8.34 -5.69
C GLY A 69 -9.24 -8.26 -4.51
N LEU A 70 -8.76 -8.48 -3.28
CA LEU A 70 -9.56 -8.42 -2.06
C LEU A 70 -9.68 -6.97 -1.53
N ALA A 71 -10.83 -6.65 -0.96
CA ALA A 71 -11.08 -5.35 -0.35
C ALA A 71 -10.23 -5.13 0.93
N ALA A 72 -10.01 -3.87 1.28
CA ALA A 72 -9.34 -3.49 2.52
C ALA A 72 -10.14 -3.98 3.74
N PRO A 73 -9.48 -4.30 4.87
CA PRO A 73 -10.17 -4.68 6.10
C PRO A 73 -11.12 -3.56 6.55
N ALA A 74 -12.37 -3.93 6.87
CA ALA A 74 -13.32 -3.03 7.49
C ALA A 74 -12.98 -2.90 8.98
N TYR A 75 -12.58 -1.70 9.39
CA TYR A 75 -12.41 -1.39 10.81
C TYR A 75 -13.79 -1.03 11.38
N HIS A 76 -14.37 -1.91 12.20
CA HIS A 76 -15.59 -1.61 12.95
C HIS A 76 -15.20 -0.93 14.27
N HIS A 77 -15.64 0.31 14.41
CA HIS A 77 -15.56 1.09 15.65
C HIS A 77 -16.77 0.77 16.55
#